data_AF-A0A258W4I1-F1
#
_entry.id   AF-A0A258W4I1-F1
#
_cell.length_a   1.000
_cell.length_b   1.000
_cell.length_c   1.000
_cell.angle_alpha   90.00
_cell.angle_beta   90.00
_cell.angle_gamma   90.00
#
_symmetry.space_group_name_H-M   'P 1'
#
loop_
_entity.id
_entity.type
_entity.pdbx_description
1 polymer ?
#
loop_
_entity_poly.entity_id
_entity_poly.type
_entity_poly.pdbx_seq_one_letter_code
_entity_poly.pdbx_strand_id
1 'polypeptide(L)' 'MIKVIDSGRGIQKEILSKLMQPFFTMKSVGKGTGLGLSISKGIVQKHGGDLGYDSTQ' A
#
# COMPACT_ATOMS: atom_id res chain seq x y z
N MET A 1 5.76 12.26 -11.81
CA MET A 1 4.98 11.08 -11.39
C MET A 1 5.91 9.89 -11.34
N ILE A 2 5.85 9.07 -10.29
CA ILE A 2 6.65 7.86 -10.15
C ILE A 2 5.67 6.68 -10.05
N LYS A 3 5.92 5.60 -10.81
CA LYS A 3 5.13 4.36 -10.75
C LYS A 3 6.05 3.21 -10.38
N VAL A 4 5.59 2.34 -9.49
CA VAL A 4 6.23 1.07 -9.14
C VAL A 4 5.29 -0.03 -9.61
N ILE A 5 5.80 -0.93 -10.45
CA ILE A 5 5.03 -1.99 -11.10
C ILE A 5 5.67 -3.32 -10.72
N ASP A 6 4.84 -4.30 -10.38
CA ASP A 6 5.25 -5.67 -10.13
C ASP A 6 4.46 -6.66 -11.01
N SER A 7 5.03 -7.84 -11.26
CA SER A 7 4.39 -8.92 -12.02
C SER A 7 3.58 -9.88 -11.13
N GLY A 8 3.20 -9.44 -9.93
CA GLY A 8 2.40 -10.22 -9.01
C GLY A 8 0.94 -10.32 -9.44
N ARG A 9 0.17 -11.06 -8.67
CA ARG A 9 -1.26 -11.34 -8.90
C ARG A 9 -2.21 -10.16 -8.60
N GLY A 10 -1.67 -8.97 -8.36
CA GLY A 10 -2.43 -7.80 -7.94
C GLY A 10 -3.08 -7.95 -6.55
N ILE A 11 -4.01 -7.05 -6.26
CA ILE A 11 -4.70 -6.96 -4.96
C ILE A 11 -6.21 -7.02 -5.18
N GLN A 12 -6.90 -7.84 -4.38
CA GLN A 12 -8.36 -7.98 -4.42
C GLN A 12 -9.06 -6.65 -4.08
N LYS A 13 -10.17 -6.36 -4.76
CA LYS A 13 -10.89 -5.08 -4.65
C LYS A 13 -11.32 -4.76 -3.23
N GLU A 14 -11.72 -5.80 -2.48
CA GLU A 14 -12.20 -5.72 -1.10
C GLU A 14 -11.10 -5.25 -0.13
N ILE A 15 -9.84 -5.47 -0.50
CA ILE A 15 -8.66 -5.17 0.31
C ILE A 15 -8.14 -3.76 0.04
N LEU A 16 -8.51 -3.14 -1.09
CA LEU A 16 -7.99 -1.84 -1.51
C LEU A 16 -8.25 -0.73 -0.48
N SER A 17 -9.41 -0.76 0.16
CA SER A 17 -9.77 0.20 1.22
C SER A 17 -8.87 0.10 2.46
N LYS A 18 -8.20 -1.05 2.66
CA LYS A 18 -7.37 -1.35 3.84
C LYS A 18 -5.87 -1.24 3.59
N LEU A 19 -5.42 -1.10 2.33
CA LEU A 19 -3.99 -1.07 1.96
C LEU A 19 -3.17 -0.07 2.79
N MET A 20 -3.75 1.10 3.03
CA MET A 20 -3.08 2.22 3.71
C MET A 20 -3.37 2.26 5.21
N GLN A 21 -4.17 1.32 5.73
CA GLN A 21 -4.46 1.24 7.15
C GLN A 21 -3.22 0.73 7.91
N PRO A 22 -2.80 1.42 8.99
CA PRO A 22 -1.74 0.91 9.84
C PRO A 22 -2.05 -0.51 10.33
N PHE A 23 -1.03 -1.35 10.38
CA PHE A 23 -1.10 -2.74 10.85
C PHE A 23 -1.88 -3.72 9.97
N PHE A 24 -2.44 -3.29 8.84
CA PHE A 24 -3.09 -4.21 7.91
C PHE A 24 -2.06 -5.05 7.14
N THR A 25 -2.21 -6.38 7.16
CA THR A 25 -1.39 -7.28 6.35
C THR A 25 -2.12 -8.57 6.00
N MET A 26 -1.85 -9.12 4.81
CA MET A 26 -2.27 -10.47 4.41
C MET A 26 -1.20 -11.54 4.74
N LYS A 27 -0.04 -11.12 5.24
CA LYS A 27 1.00 -12.07 5.64
C LYS A 27 0.56 -12.78 6.91
N SER A 28 1.04 -14.00 7.09
CA SER A 28 0.80 -14.76 8.33
C SER A 28 1.36 -14.03 9.55
N VAL A 29 0.84 -14.40 10.73
CA VAL A 29 1.25 -13.83 12.01
C VAL A 29 2.77 -13.87 12.15
N GLY A 30 3.37 -12.73 12.52
CA GLY A 30 4.81 -12.58 12.68
C GLY A 30 5.62 -12.39 11.38
N LYS A 31 4.99 -12.37 10.20
CA LYS A 31 5.67 -12.18 8.89
C LYS A 31 5.51 -10.79 8.28
N GLY A 32 4.70 -9.92 8.89
CA GLY A 32 4.52 -8.55 8.44
C GLY A 32 3.92 -7.67 9.54
N THR A 33 4.45 -6.45 9.67
CA THR A 33 3.93 -5.46 10.62
C THR A 33 2.74 -4.68 10.07
N GLY A 34 2.54 -4.68 8.74
CA GLY A 34 1.47 -3.90 8.09
C GLY A 34 1.67 -2.37 8.14
N LEU A 35 2.89 -1.90 8.42
CA LEU A 35 3.15 -0.46 8.64
C LEU A 35 3.66 0.28 7.39
N GLY A 36 4.35 -0.40 6.48
CA GLY A 36 5.10 0.24 5.39
C GLY A 36 4.29 1.25 4.58
N LEU A 37 3.16 0.83 4.01
CA LEU A 37 2.31 1.69 3.18
C LEU A 37 1.73 2.89 3.94
N SER A 38 1.28 2.68 5.18
CA SER A 38 0.74 3.76 6.01
C SER A 38 1.79 4.84 6.31
N ILE A 39 3.03 4.42 6.60
CA ILE A 39 4.16 5.33 6.83
C ILE A 39 4.54 6.06 5.55
N SER A 40 4.69 5.34 4.42
CA SER A 40 5.01 5.93 3.13
C SER A 40 3.97 6.97 2.69
N LYS A 41 2.67 6.67 2.85
CA LYS A 41 1.60 7.64 2.56
C LYS A 41 1.74 8.90 3.41
N GLY A 42 1.98 8.75 4.72
CA GLY A 42 2.21 9.89 5.61
C GLY A 42 3.43 10.73 5.24
N ILE A 43 4.55 10.10 4.83
CA ILE A 43 5.75 10.80 4.36
C ILE A 43 5.46 11.60 3.09
N VAL A 44 4.83 10.97 2.10
CA VAL A 44 4.50 11.61 0.82
C VAL A 44 3.56 12.79 1.03
N GLN A 45 2.51 12.63 1.86
CA GLN A 45 1.59 13.71 2.21
C GLN A 45 2.26 14.88 2.92
N LYS A 46 3.20 14.62 3.84
CA LYS A 46 3.99 15.68 4.52
C LYS A 46 4.81 16.54 3.54
N HIS A 47 5.13 16.00 2.36
CA HIS A 47 5.84 16.72 1.29
C HIS A 47 4.89 17.23 0.19
N GLY A 48 3.58 17.26 0.43
CA GLY A 48 2.59 17.77 -0.53
C GLY A 48 2.28 16.84 -1.70
N GLY A 49 2.69 15.57 -1.63
CA GLY A 49 2.37 14.56 -2.64
C GLY A 49 1.20 13.66 -2.26
N ASP A 50 0.87 12.73 -3.16
CA ASP A 50 -0.07 11.65 -2.89
C ASP A 50 0.53 10.27 -3.24
N LEU A 51 0.09 9.25 -2.51
CA LEU A 51 0.48 7.85 -2.71
C LEU A 51 -0.77 6.99 -2.81
N GLY A 52 -0.95 6.41 -3.99
CA GLY A 52 -2.09 5.59 -4.34
C GLY A 52 -1.68 4.23 -4.90
N TYR A 53 -2.63 3.32 -4.92
CA TYR A 53 -2.53 2.08 -5.67
C TYR A 53 -3.35 2.23 -6.95
N ASP A 54 -2.72 1.90 -8.07
CA ASP A 54 -3.34 1.88 -9.38
C ASP A 54 -3.32 0.43 -9.88
N SER A 55 -4.51 -0.12 -10.13
CA SER A 55 -4.67 -1.47 -10.70
C SER A 55 -4.83 -1.46 -12.21
N THR A 56 -4.81 -0.28 -12.84
CA THR A 56 -4.88 -0.17 -14.30
C THR A 56 -3.51 -0.41 -14.91
N GLN A 57 -3.29 -1.67 -15.30
CA GLN A 57 -2.56 -2.05 -16.50
C GLN A 57 -3.32 -3.17 -17.21
#